data_AF-A0A968UUM1-F1
#
_entry.id   AF-A0A968UUM1-F1
#
_cell.length_a   1.000
_cell.length_b   1.000
_cell.length_c   1.000
_cell.angle_alpha   90.00
_cell.angle_beta   90.00
_cell.angle_gamma   90.00
#
_symmetry.space_group_name_H-M   'P 1'
#
loop_
_entity.id
_entity.type
_entity.pdbx_description
1 polymer ?
#
loop_
_entity_poly.entity_id
_entity_poly.type
_entity_poly.pdbx_seq_one_letter_code
_entity_poly.pdbx_strand_id
1 'polypeptide(L)'
;MRSRVRKHCLIIAILGLSLLAQKIGSLFFAIKYLGGAYLIWLGIGLCKSKIQDMKVEEVVKSSLISSFFTGLLITLGDQKATLFYLGFFPAFLDLSQISYFDTAIVIAIAIVSVGGVKLGYALAADRARLSIGCKIRKGINIAAGCVTIAVGIFLIAKLEGRFPVSYDNIFNLQTNLDRPVAKRFI
;
A
#
# COMPACT_ATOMS: atom_id res chain seq x y z
N MET A 1 3.24 -24.51 -22.61
CA MET A 1 1.95 -24.50 -21.86
C MET A 1 1.94 -23.67 -20.56
N ARG A 2 3.10 -23.36 -19.92
CA ARG A 2 3.21 -22.68 -18.61
C ARG A 2 2.80 -21.19 -18.57
N SER A 3 2.69 -20.50 -19.72
CA SER A 3 2.28 -19.08 -19.78
C SER A 3 0.76 -18.86 -19.78
N ARG A 4 -0.03 -19.83 -20.25
CA ARG A 4 -1.50 -19.74 -20.30
C ARG A 4 -2.11 -19.93 -18.92
N VAL A 5 -1.55 -20.81 -18.09
CA VAL A 5 -2.00 -21.10 -16.72
C VAL A 5 -1.84 -19.90 -15.78
N ARG A 6 -0.74 -19.14 -15.89
CA ARG A 6 -0.50 -17.94 -15.06
C ARG A 6 -1.56 -16.84 -15.24
N LYS A 7 -2.04 -16.65 -16.48
CA LYS A 7 -3.07 -15.64 -16.77
C LYS A 7 -4.42 -16.00 -16.15
N HIS A 8 -4.78 -17.28 -16.14
CA HIS A 8 -6.04 -17.75 -15.56
C HIS A 8 -6.01 -17.66 -14.02
N CYS A 9 -4.89 -17.99 -13.37
CA CYS A 9 -4.74 -17.80 -11.92
C CYS A 9 -4.89 -16.34 -11.50
N LEU A 10 -4.35 -15.38 -12.27
CA LEU A 10 -4.51 -13.96 -11.97
C LEU A 10 -5.97 -13.51 -12.05
N ILE A 11 -6.70 -13.94 -13.07
CA ILE A 11 -8.12 -13.62 -13.21
C ILE A 11 -8.92 -14.21 -12.04
N ILE A 12 -8.66 -15.46 -11.68
CA ILE A 12 -9.31 -16.14 -10.54
C ILE A 12 -8.98 -15.44 -9.21
N ALA A 13 -7.72 -15.02 -9.01
CA ALA A 13 -7.30 -14.29 -7.81
C ALA A 13 -7.96 -12.90 -7.71
N ILE A 14 -8.05 -12.16 -8.83
CA ILE A 14 -8.72 -10.86 -8.88
C ILE A 14 -10.22 -11.02 -8.62
N LEU A 15 -10.86 -12.04 -9.21
CA LEU A 15 -12.26 -12.36 -8.98
C LEU A 15 -12.52 -12.78 -7.52
N GLY A 16 -11.66 -13.63 -6.94
CA GLY A 16 -11.74 -14.05 -5.54
C GLY A 16 -11.56 -12.89 -4.57
N LEU A 17 -10.59 -12.00 -4.82
CA LEU A 17 -10.36 -10.81 -4.01
C LEU A 17 -11.53 -9.80 -4.14
N SER A 18 -12.13 -9.68 -5.33
CA SER A 18 -13.33 -8.86 -5.56
C SER A 18 -14.55 -9.38 -4.80
N LEU A 19 -14.75 -10.71 -4.77
CA LEU A 19 -15.82 -11.34 -3.99
C LEU A 19 -15.60 -11.19 -2.47
N LEU A 20 -14.36 -11.33 -2.02
CA LEU A 20 -14.01 -11.12 -0.61
C LEU A 20 -14.21 -9.67 -0.18
N ALA A 21 -13.88 -8.71 -1.06
CA ALA A 21 -14.14 -7.29 -0.85
C ALA A 21 -15.64 -6.97 -0.77
N GLN A 22 -16.50 -7.70 -1.49
CA GLN A 22 -17.96 -7.55 -1.36
C GLN A 22 -18.48 -8.08 -0.01
N LYS A 23 -17.90 -9.17 0.51
CA LYS A 23 -18.33 -9.79 1.77
C LYS A 23 -18.00 -8.93 3.00
N ILE A 24 -16.94 -8.12 2.93
CA ILE A 24 -16.45 -7.24 4.02
C ILE A 24 -17.09 -5.83 3.93
N GLY A 25 -18.14 -5.65 3.11
CA GLY A 25 -18.69 -4.38 2.62
C GLY A 25 -18.57 -3.12 3.50
N SER A 26 -18.95 -3.17 4.78
CA SER A 26 -18.86 -2.03 5.70
C SER A 26 -17.42 -1.65 6.07
N LEU A 27 -16.56 -2.62 6.39
CA LEU A 27 -15.16 -2.38 6.75
C LEU A 27 -14.36 -1.84 5.55
N PHE A 28 -14.69 -2.29 4.34
CA PHE A 28 -14.06 -1.82 3.12
C PHE A 28 -14.35 -0.34 2.84
N PHE A 29 -15.54 0.15 3.22
CA PHE A 29 -15.88 1.57 3.13
C PHE A 29 -15.05 2.40 4.11
N ALA A 30 -14.96 1.98 5.38
CA ALA A 30 -14.16 2.66 6.39
C ALA A 30 -12.68 2.77 5.98
N ILE A 31 -12.09 1.68 5.46
CA ILE A 31 -10.71 1.66 4.96
C ILE A 31 -10.53 2.59 3.76
N LYS A 32 -11.48 2.63 2.82
CA LYS A 32 -11.39 3.53 1.66
C LYS A 32 -11.52 5.00 2.07
N TYR A 33 -12.42 5.32 3.00
CA TYR A 33 -12.57 6.69 3.49
C TYR A 33 -11.31 7.15 4.24
N LEU A 34 -10.78 6.30 5.13
CA LEU A 34 -9.51 6.55 5.82
C LEU A 34 -8.34 6.70 4.84
N GLY A 35 -8.26 5.84 3.82
CA GLY A 35 -7.24 5.92 2.78
C GLY A 35 -7.32 7.21 1.96
N GLY A 36 -8.54 7.62 1.58
CA GLY A 36 -8.76 8.88 0.86
C GLY A 36 -8.38 10.11 1.68
N ALA A 37 -8.83 10.16 2.94
CA ALA A 37 -8.48 11.24 3.88
C ALA A 37 -6.96 11.30 4.13
N TYR A 38 -6.31 10.14 4.27
CA TYR A 38 -4.87 10.04 4.44
C TYR A 38 -4.10 10.56 3.21
N LEU A 39 -4.55 10.23 2.00
CA LEU A 39 -3.95 10.75 0.76
C LEU A 39 -4.08 12.27 0.64
N ILE A 40 -5.24 12.83 1.00
CA ILE A 40 -5.44 14.28 1.03
C ILE A 40 -4.50 14.92 2.05
N TRP A 41 -4.41 14.36 3.26
CA TRP A 41 -3.50 14.85 4.30
C TRP A 41 -2.03 14.83 3.84
N LEU A 42 -1.58 13.73 3.24
CA LEU A 42 -0.22 13.60 2.67
C LEU A 42 0.02 14.61 1.54
N GLY A 43 -0.93 14.75 0.63
CA GLY A 43 -0.84 15.66 -0.50
C GLY A 43 -0.80 17.14 -0.07
N ILE A 44 -1.56 17.52 0.96
CA ILE A 44 -1.46 18.85 1.57
C ILE A 44 -0.08 19.04 2.21
N GLY A 45 0.46 18.02 2.88
CA GLY A 45 1.82 18.04 3.42
C GLY A 45 2.89 18.26 2.36
N LEU A 46 2.74 17.64 1.19
CA LEU A 46 3.63 17.82 0.02
C LEU A 46 3.52 19.24 -0.56
N CYS A 47 2.32 19.79 -0.68
CA CYS A 47 2.09 21.15 -1.17
C CYS A 47 2.56 22.24 -0.17
N LYS A 48 2.40 21.99 1.14
CA LYS A 48 2.86 22.89 2.21
C LYS A 48 4.33 22.70 2.57
N SER A 49 5.01 21.69 2.01
CA SER A 49 6.42 21.43 2.26
C SER A 49 7.23 22.68 1.90
N LYS A 50 7.63 23.42 2.94
CA LYS A 50 8.58 24.51 2.79
C LYS A 50 9.87 23.83 2.39
N ILE A 51 10.23 23.93 1.11
CA ILE A 51 11.61 23.68 0.70
C ILE A 51 12.37 24.84 1.32
N GLN A 52 12.67 24.69 2.61
CA GLN A 52 13.79 25.38 3.19
C GLN A 52 14.95 25.00 2.26
N ASP A 53 15.66 26.01 1.77
CA ASP A 53 17.04 25.78 1.43
C ASP A 53 17.58 25.01 2.63
N MET A 54 17.96 23.74 2.41
CA MET A 54 18.74 23.04 3.40
C MET A 54 20.07 23.80 3.44
N LYS A 55 20.09 25.00 4.04
CA LYS A 55 21.19 25.38 4.88
C LYS A 55 21.33 24.18 5.77
N VAL A 56 22.48 23.56 5.63
CA VAL A 56 22.96 22.51 6.50
C VAL A 56 23.07 23.15 7.90
N GLU A 57 21.95 23.48 8.53
CA GLU A 57 21.85 23.27 9.96
C GLU A 57 22.06 21.78 10.08
N GLU A 58 23.24 21.46 10.57
CA GLU A 58 23.78 20.13 10.74
C GLU A 58 22.64 19.12 10.83
N VAL A 59 22.45 18.34 9.76
CA VAL A 59 21.79 17.05 9.91
C VAL A 59 22.69 16.34 10.90
N VAL A 60 22.38 16.49 12.19
CA VAL A 60 23.14 16.03 13.35
C VAL A 60 23.75 14.72 12.95
N LYS A 61 25.06 14.72 12.60
CA LYS A 61 25.74 13.66 11.83
C LYS A 61 24.95 12.37 11.94
N SER A 62 23.98 12.15 11.03
CA SER A 62 23.09 11.00 11.23
C SER A 62 24.03 9.84 11.10
N SER A 63 24.28 9.15 12.22
CA SER A 63 25.20 8.04 12.25
C SER A 63 24.82 7.13 11.08
N LEU A 64 25.79 6.61 10.34
CA LEU A 64 25.52 5.73 9.19
C LEU A 64 24.54 4.61 9.59
N ILE A 65 24.61 4.18 10.85
CA ILE A 65 23.69 3.26 11.51
C ILE A 65 22.26 3.81 11.59
N SER A 66 22.05 5.05 12.02
CA SER A 66 20.72 5.67 12.08
C SER A 66 20.09 5.77 10.68
N SER A 67 20.86 6.23 9.68
CA SER A 67 20.39 6.29 8.29
C SER A 67 20.10 4.89 7.72
N PHE A 68 20.91 3.89 8.06
CA PHE A 68 20.68 2.50 7.68
C PHE A 68 19.38 1.95 8.30
N PHE A 69 19.17 2.14 9.61
CA PHE A 69 17.95 1.72 10.29
C PHE A 69 16.72 2.45 9.75
N THR A 70 16.80 3.75 9.47
CA THR A 70 15.71 4.49 8.83
C THR A 70 15.39 3.91 7.45
N GLY A 71 16.40 3.63 6.62
CA GLY A 71 16.19 3.00 5.31
C GLY A 71 15.61 1.58 5.42
N LEU A 72 16.07 0.80 6.40
CA LEU A 72 15.57 -0.54 6.70
C LEU A 72 14.11 -0.48 7.15
N LEU A 73 13.76 0.39 8.11
CA LEU A 73 12.42 0.59 8.63
C LEU A 73 11.46 1.08 7.55
N ILE A 74 11.89 1.99 6.67
CA ILE A 74 11.07 2.43 5.53
C ILE A 74 10.80 1.27 4.57
N THR A 75 11.81 0.42 4.34
CA THR A 75 11.68 -0.73 3.44
C THR A 75 10.79 -1.82 4.03
N LEU A 76 10.98 -2.16 5.31
CA LEU A 76 10.17 -3.14 6.01
C LEU A 76 8.74 -2.62 6.28
N GLY A 77 8.61 -1.32 6.50
CA GLY A 77 7.35 -0.61 6.73
C GLY A 77 6.49 -0.47 5.47
N ASP A 78 7.03 -0.76 4.29
CA ASP A 78 6.22 -0.97 3.09
C ASP A 78 5.46 -2.30 3.21
N GLN A 79 4.41 -2.28 4.03
CA GLN A 79 3.54 -3.43 4.25
C GLN A 79 2.97 -3.97 2.94
N LYS A 80 2.80 -3.12 1.92
CA LYS A 80 2.24 -3.54 0.63
C LYS A 80 3.22 -4.46 -0.08
N ALA A 81 4.47 -4.03 -0.19
CA ALA A 81 5.51 -4.85 -0.80
C ALA A 81 5.79 -6.12 0.02
N THR A 82 5.89 -6.00 1.35
CA THR A 82 6.18 -7.13 2.25
C THR A 82 5.09 -8.20 2.19
N LEU A 83 3.82 -7.83 2.27
CA LEU A 83 2.70 -8.79 2.16
C LEU A 83 2.62 -9.42 0.77
N PHE A 84 2.94 -8.67 -0.28
CA PHE A 84 3.03 -9.21 -1.64
C PHE A 84 4.13 -10.27 -1.75
N TYR A 85 5.34 -9.99 -1.25
CA TYR A 85 6.42 -10.97 -1.24
C TYR A 85 6.07 -12.21 -0.42
N LEU A 86 5.47 -12.07 0.76
CA LEU A 86 5.04 -13.20 1.59
C LEU A 86 4.02 -14.11 0.89
N GLY A 87 3.06 -13.54 0.18
CA GLY A 87 2.07 -14.33 -0.57
C GLY A 87 2.64 -14.96 -1.84
N PHE A 88 3.65 -14.34 -2.43
CA PHE A 88 4.24 -14.79 -3.69
C PHE A 88 5.36 -15.82 -3.47
N PHE A 89 6.21 -15.61 -2.48
CA PHE A 89 7.41 -16.42 -2.21
C PHE A 89 7.18 -17.95 -2.20
N PRO A 90 6.19 -18.51 -1.48
CA PRO A 90 5.93 -19.95 -1.49
C PRO A 90 5.44 -20.50 -2.84
N ALA A 91 4.99 -19.64 -3.75
CA ALA A 91 4.62 -20.06 -5.11
C ALA A 91 5.83 -20.21 -6.05
N PHE A 92 7.01 -19.68 -5.68
CA PHE A 92 8.23 -19.75 -6.49
C PHE A 92 9.28 -20.69 -5.91
N LEU A 93 9.26 -20.90 -4.60
CA LEU A 93 10.24 -21.71 -3.90
C LEU A 93 9.52 -22.78 -3.10
N ASP A 94 9.88 -24.04 -3.36
CA ASP A 94 9.43 -25.17 -2.55
C ASP A 94 10.23 -25.19 -1.25
N LEU A 95 9.67 -24.56 -0.21
CA LEU A 95 10.29 -24.36 1.11
C LEU A 95 10.70 -25.68 1.80
N SER A 96 10.21 -26.82 1.31
CA SER A 96 10.45 -28.15 1.86
C SER A 96 11.83 -28.75 1.51
N GLN A 97 12.51 -28.26 0.47
CA GLN A 97 13.79 -28.80 -0.02
C GLN A 97 14.94 -27.78 0.01
N ILE A 98 14.78 -26.65 0.69
CA ILE A 98 15.76 -25.56 0.64
C ILE A 98 16.99 -25.89 1.48
N SER A 99 18.16 -25.94 0.84
CA SER A 99 19.45 -26.01 1.52
C SER A 99 19.86 -24.63 2.07
N TYR A 100 20.67 -24.63 3.15
CA TYR A 100 21.25 -23.39 3.70
C TYR A 100 22.02 -22.58 2.64
N PHE A 101 22.61 -23.27 1.66
CA PHE A 101 23.35 -22.65 0.56
C PHE A 101 22.43 -21.89 -0.41
N ASP A 102 21.27 -22.45 -0.75
CA ASP A 102 20.28 -21.80 -1.62
C ASP A 102 19.71 -20.55 -0.96
N THR A 103 19.48 -20.62 0.35
CA THR A 103 19.02 -19.46 1.14
C THR A 103 20.04 -18.32 1.09
N ALA A 104 21.33 -18.64 1.25
CA ALA A 104 22.40 -17.65 1.18
C ALA A 104 22.48 -16.98 -0.20
N ILE A 105 22.31 -17.75 -1.28
CA ILE A 105 22.29 -17.22 -2.65
C ILE A 105 21.09 -16.28 -2.87
N VAL A 106 19.90 -16.67 -2.42
CA VAL A 106 18.69 -15.84 -2.53
C VAL A 106 18.85 -14.53 -1.77
N ILE A 107 19.42 -14.56 -0.55
CA ILE A 107 19.70 -13.36 0.23
C ILE A 107 20.72 -12.47 -0.49
N ALA A 108 21.80 -13.04 -1.03
CA ALA A 108 22.82 -12.27 -1.75
C ALA A 108 22.22 -11.57 -2.98
N ILE A 109 21.41 -12.26 -3.78
CA ILE A 109 20.73 -11.69 -4.94
C ILE A 109 19.77 -10.57 -4.52
N ALA A 110 19.03 -10.75 -3.43
CA ALA A 110 18.11 -9.74 -2.91
C ALA A 110 18.86 -8.47 -2.44
N ILE A 111 19.98 -8.62 -1.74
CA ILE A 111 20.83 -7.51 -1.30
C ILE A 111 21.38 -6.74 -2.50
N VAL A 112 21.93 -7.44 -3.50
CA VAL A 112 22.50 -6.79 -4.69
C VAL A 112 21.41 -6.10 -5.51
N SER A 113 20.27 -6.75 -5.71
CA SER A 113 19.18 -6.20 -6.53
C SER A 113 18.52 -4.99 -5.85
N VAL A 114 18.05 -5.16 -4.60
CA VAL A 114 17.34 -4.09 -3.89
C VAL A 114 18.30 -3.01 -3.40
N GLY A 115 19.43 -3.41 -2.82
CA GLY A 115 20.45 -2.50 -2.33
C GLY A 115 21.14 -1.74 -3.45
N GLY A 116 21.53 -2.43 -4.53
CA GLY A 116 22.17 -1.81 -5.69
C GLY A 116 21.28 -0.78 -6.37
N VAL A 117 19.99 -1.08 -6.58
CA VAL A 117 19.03 -0.12 -7.15
C VAL A 117 18.85 1.09 -6.24
N LYS A 118 18.74 0.90 -4.91
CA LYS A 118 18.63 2.00 -3.95
C LYS A 118 19.89 2.87 -3.90
N LEU A 119 21.07 2.27 -3.95
CA LEU A 119 22.34 2.99 -4.05
C LEU A 119 22.41 3.79 -5.36
N GLY A 120 21.97 3.20 -6.48
CA GLY A 120 21.85 3.90 -7.75
C GLY A 120 20.96 5.14 -7.66
N TYR A 121 19.77 5.01 -7.05
CA TYR A 121 18.90 6.15 -6.78
C TYR A 121 19.52 7.18 -5.84
N ALA A 122 20.24 6.75 -4.80
CA ALA A 122 20.90 7.66 -3.86
C ALA A 122 21.99 8.50 -4.56
N LEU A 123 22.83 7.88 -5.39
CA LEU A 123 23.86 8.56 -6.17
C LEU A 123 23.25 9.48 -7.24
N ALA A 124 22.19 9.01 -7.92
CA ALA A 124 21.46 9.83 -8.88
C ALA A 124 20.80 11.04 -8.20
N ALA A 125 20.21 10.85 -7.02
CA ALA A 125 19.59 11.91 -6.23
C ALA A 125 20.62 12.93 -5.72
N ASP A 126 21.82 12.49 -5.35
CA ASP A 126 22.91 13.38 -4.93
C ASP A 126 23.40 14.26 -6.10
N ARG A 127 23.62 13.67 -7.27
CA ARG A 127 23.95 14.42 -8.49
C ARG A 127 22.81 15.35 -8.93
N ALA A 128 21.57 14.88 -8.88
CA ALA A 128 20.40 15.67 -9.21
C ALA A 128 20.19 16.83 -8.22
N ARG A 129 20.54 16.65 -6.94
CA ARG A 129 20.46 17.72 -5.94
C ARG A 129 21.40 18.89 -6.26
N LEU A 130 22.55 18.62 -6.87
CA LEU A 130 23.49 19.65 -7.31
C LEU A 130 23.02 20.38 -8.58
N SER A 131 22.26 19.69 -9.44
CA SER A 131 21.80 20.26 -10.73
C SER A 131 20.38 20.85 -10.71
N ILE A 132 19.53 20.46 -9.75
CA ILE A 132 18.12 20.88 -9.67
C ILE A 132 17.98 22.05 -8.70
N GLY A 133 17.69 23.23 -9.25
CA GLY A 133 17.41 24.42 -8.45
C GLY A 133 16.16 24.31 -7.57
N CYS A 134 16.13 25.13 -6.50
CA CYS A 134 15.07 25.14 -5.49
C CYS A 134 13.65 25.33 -6.07
N LYS A 135 13.52 26.08 -7.18
CA LYS A 135 12.26 26.30 -7.90
C LYS A 135 11.69 25.04 -8.57
N ILE A 136 12.55 24.23 -9.20
CA ILE A 136 12.13 23.00 -9.89
C ILE A 136 11.68 21.96 -8.87
N ARG A 137 12.43 21.82 -7.77
CA ARG A 137 12.07 20.95 -6.65
C ARG A 137 10.71 21.31 -6.05
N LYS A 138 10.38 22.61 -5.97
CA LYS A 138 9.08 23.11 -5.53
C LYS A 138 7.96 22.75 -6.50
N GLY A 139 8.20 22.90 -7.81
CA GLY A 139 7.26 22.47 -8.83
C GLY A 139 6.94 20.98 -8.75
N ILE A 140 7.96 20.13 -8.57
CA ILE A 140 7.79 18.67 -8.44
C ILE A 140 6.99 18.31 -7.18
N ASN A 141 7.28 18.91 -6.03
CA ASN A 141 6.55 18.63 -4.79
C ASN A 141 5.09 19.07 -4.86
N ILE A 142 4.81 20.23 -5.46
CA ILE A 142 3.43 20.71 -5.66
C ILE A 142 2.70 19.79 -6.65
N ALA A 143 3.32 19.43 -7.76
CA ALA A 143 2.71 18.52 -8.74
C ALA A 143 2.40 17.15 -8.11
N ALA A 144 3.35 16.57 -7.37
CA ALA A 144 3.15 15.31 -6.66
C ALA A 144 2.03 15.42 -5.60
N GLY A 145 2.00 16.54 -4.87
CA GLY A 145 0.93 16.83 -3.90
C GLY A 145 -0.44 16.93 -4.57
N CYS A 146 -0.57 17.70 -5.65
CA CYS A 146 -1.81 17.84 -6.42
C CYS A 146 -2.31 16.50 -6.96
N VAL A 147 -1.43 15.67 -7.53
CA VAL A 147 -1.79 14.33 -8.01
C VAL A 147 -2.29 13.46 -6.85
N THR A 148 -1.61 13.49 -5.71
CA THR A 148 -1.98 12.70 -4.53
C THR A 148 -3.34 13.13 -3.96
N ILE A 149 -3.60 14.44 -3.89
CA ILE A 149 -4.91 15.00 -3.48
C ILE A 149 -5.98 14.58 -4.49
N ALA A 150 -5.73 14.71 -5.79
CA ALA A 150 -6.69 14.35 -6.83
C ALA A 150 -7.10 12.86 -6.74
N VAL A 151 -6.12 11.97 -6.50
CA VAL A 151 -6.40 10.55 -6.26
C VAL A 151 -7.22 10.33 -4.99
N GLY A 152 -6.90 11.04 -3.90
CA GLY A 152 -7.67 10.99 -2.64
C GLY A 152 -9.12 11.43 -2.81
N ILE A 153 -9.35 12.57 -3.48
CA ILE A 153 -10.69 13.09 -3.79
C ILE A 153 -11.44 12.13 -4.71
N PHE A 154 -10.82 11.63 -5.78
CA PHE A 154 -11.44 10.66 -6.68
C PHE A 154 -11.86 9.38 -5.93
N LEU A 155 -11.04 8.94 -4.98
CA LEU A 155 -11.31 7.76 -4.19
C LEU A 155 -12.51 7.96 -3.25
N ILE A 156 -12.68 9.15 -2.67
CA ILE A 156 -13.85 9.53 -1.83
C ILE A 156 -15.10 9.78 -2.68
N ALA A 157 -15.00 10.52 -3.80
CA ALA A 157 -16.14 10.78 -4.69
C ALA A 157 -16.75 9.48 -5.24
N LYS A 158 -15.90 8.47 -5.50
CA LYS A 158 -16.36 7.13 -5.90
C LYS A 158 -17.06 6.34 -4.78
N LEU A 159 -16.98 6.79 -3.52
CA LEU A 159 -17.68 6.20 -2.38
C LEU A 159 -19.10 6.76 -2.22
N GLU A 160 -19.31 8.04 -2.46
CA GLU A 160 -20.63 8.69 -2.35
C GLU A 160 -21.64 8.18 -3.37
N GLY A 161 -21.20 7.75 -4.55
CA GLY A 161 -22.06 7.12 -5.55
C GLY A 161 -22.58 5.72 -5.18
N ARG A 162 -22.32 5.19 -3.97
CA ARG A 162 -22.57 3.77 -3.64
C ARG A 162 -23.11 3.49 -2.22
N PHE A 163 -23.90 4.36 -1.60
CA PHE A 163 -24.55 4.08 -0.29
C PHE A 163 -26.08 4.32 -0.28
N PRO A 164 -26.88 3.57 0.53
CA PRO A 164 -26.45 2.72 1.66
C PRO A 164 -26.93 1.25 1.60
N VAL A 165 -26.13 0.34 2.18
CA VAL A 165 -26.65 -0.94 2.71
C VAL A 165 -27.07 -0.69 4.16
N SER A 166 -28.37 -0.54 4.38
CA SER A 166 -29.01 -0.48 5.71
C SER A 166 -28.87 -1.83 6.39
N TYR A 167 -28.17 -1.88 7.53
CA TYR A 167 -27.99 -3.11 8.32
C TYR A 167 -29.20 -3.41 9.23
N ASP A 168 -30.20 -2.52 9.28
CA ASP A 168 -31.37 -2.63 10.16
C ASP A 168 -32.34 -3.76 9.76
N ASN A 169 -32.27 -4.22 8.50
CA ASN A 169 -33.15 -5.28 7.98
C ASN A 169 -32.69 -6.70 8.35
N ILE A 170 -31.41 -6.92 8.63
CA ILE A 170 -30.90 -8.27 8.93
C ILE A 170 -31.22 -8.65 10.39
N PHE A 171 -31.21 -7.67 11.30
CA PHE A 171 -31.60 -7.89 12.69
C PHE A 171 -33.11 -8.13 12.83
N ASN A 172 -33.94 -7.48 12.00
CA ASN A 172 -35.40 -7.70 12.00
C ASN A 172 -35.84 -9.02 11.34
N LEU A 173 -35.06 -9.57 10.42
CA LEU A 173 -35.36 -10.88 9.80
C LEU A 173 -35.09 -12.05 10.76
N GLN A 174 -34.06 -11.94 11.61
CA GLN A 174 -33.79 -12.95 12.64
C GLN A 174 -34.85 -12.93 13.75
N THR A 175 -35.34 -11.74 14.16
CA THR A 175 -36.39 -11.61 15.19
C THR A 175 -37.79 -11.97 14.69
N ASN A 176 -38.05 -11.93 13.37
CA ASN A 176 -39.32 -12.35 12.79
C ASN A 176 -39.40 -13.87 12.54
N LEU A 177 -38.27 -14.52 12.23
CA LEU A 177 -38.18 -15.98 12.07
C LEU A 177 -38.21 -16.75 13.39
N ASP A 178 -37.90 -16.09 14.52
CA ASP A 178 -37.94 -16.67 15.87
C ASP A 178 -39.31 -16.52 16.54
N ARG A 179 -40.33 -16.02 15.82
CA ARG A 179 -41.72 -16.13 16.26
C ARG A 179 -42.24 -17.52 15.91
N PRO A 180 -42.51 -18.41 16.87
CA PRO A 180 -43.15 -19.68 16.58
C PRO A 180 -44.50 -19.40 15.93
N VAL A 181 -44.75 -20.05 14.79
CA VAL A 181 -46.03 -20.13 14.06
C VAL A 181 -47.04 -20.95 14.90
N ALA A 182 -47.25 -20.55 16.15
CA ALA A 182 -48.00 -21.29 17.16
C ALA A 182 -49.26 -20.55 17.63
N LYS A 183 -49.79 -19.60 16.83
CA LYS A 183 -51.08 -18.94 17.09
C LYS A 183 -51.85 -18.59 15.82
N ARG A 184 -52.08 -19.57 14.94
CA ARG A 184 -53.08 -19.40 13.85
C ARG A 184 -53.97 -20.61 13.58
N PHE A 185 -53.99 -21.57 14.51
CA PHE A 185 -55.00 -22.62 14.57
C PHE A 185 -55.30 -22.88 16.04
N ILE A 186 -56.13 -22.03 16.63
CA ILE A 186 -57.22 -22.29 17.61
C ILE A 186 -58.10 -21.06 17.54
#